data_AF-A0AB73T8T4-F1
#
_entry.id   AF-A0AB73T8T4-F1
#
_cell.length_a   1.000
_cell.length_b   1.000
_cell.length_c   1.000
_cell.angle_alpha   90.00
_cell.angle_beta   90.00
_cell.angle_gamma   90.00
#
_symmetry.space_group_name_H-M   'P 1'
#
loop_
_entity.id
_entity.type
_entity.pdbx_description
1 polymer ?
#
loop_
_entity_poly.entity_id
_entity_poly.type
_entity_poly.pdbx_seq_one_letter_code
_entity_poly.pdbx_strand_id
1 'polypeptide(L)'
;MAGSLTITTDELRTASKNVTDLNGQLSERLEDIRRKLNSLKNTWESEGADEVMQQFNNLNPKFDQYKRIVDSYADFLMKTAEQYEVTESTVKKNAGTLEFK
;
A
#
# COMPACT_ATOMS: atom_id res chain seq x y z
N MET A 1 2.92 -24.30 -22.61
CA MET A 1 3.20 -22.87 -22.85
C MET A 1 1.98 -22.10 -22.35
N ALA A 2 1.89 -21.91 -21.03
CA ALA A 2 0.78 -21.16 -20.43
C ALA A 2 0.87 -19.71 -20.92
N GLY A 3 -0.26 -19.16 -21.34
CA GLY A 3 -0.34 -17.90 -22.07
C GLY A 3 0.36 -16.76 -21.35
N SER A 4 1.01 -15.93 -22.16
CA SER A 4 1.48 -14.59 -21.82
C SER A 4 0.36 -13.79 -21.17
N LEU A 5 0.23 -13.86 -19.84
CA LEU A 5 -0.28 -12.74 -19.07
C LEU A 5 0.78 -11.67 -19.20
N THR A 6 0.51 -10.67 -20.04
CA THR A 6 1.38 -9.53 -20.38
C THR A 6 1.55 -8.56 -19.20
N ILE A 7 1.45 -9.06 -17.97
CA ILE A 7 1.90 -8.39 -16.75
C ILE A 7 2.99 -9.29 -16.18
N THR A 8 4.21 -8.79 -16.22
CA THR A 8 5.38 -9.42 -15.64
C THR A 8 5.29 -9.41 -14.11
N THR A 9 5.94 -10.38 -13.44
CA THR A 9 6.05 -10.40 -11.97
C THR A 9 6.69 -9.10 -11.45
N ASP A 10 7.58 -8.49 -12.24
CA ASP A 10 8.19 -7.20 -11.97
C ASP A 10 7.19 -6.03 -12.02
N GLU A 11 6.24 -6.02 -12.95
CA GLU A 11 5.17 -5.01 -13.00
C GLU A 11 4.24 -5.12 -11.79
N LEU A 12 3.89 -6.34 -11.36
CA LEU A 12 3.11 -6.55 -10.12
C LEU A 12 3.83 -6.05 -8.88
N ARG A 13 5.14 -6.33 -8.77
CA ARG A 13 5.98 -5.83 -7.67
C ARG A 13 6.10 -4.32 -7.70
N THR A 14 6.28 -3.75 -8.88
CA THR A 14 6.39 -2.29 -9.05
C THR A 14 5.08 -1.62 -8.66
N ALA A 15 3.94 -2.17 -9.09
CA ALA A 15 2.62 -1.68 -8.69
C ALA A 15 2.41 -1.78 -7.17
N SER A 16 2.75 -2.92 -6.55
CA SER A 16 2.69 -3.12 -5.10
C SER A 16 3.50 -2.07 -4.33
N LYS A 17 4.76 -1.85 -4.74
CA LYS A 17 5.65 -0.83 -4.15
C LYS A 17 5.05 0.57 -4.31
N ASN A 18 4.65 0.95 -5.52
CA ASN A 18 4.07 2.26 -5.78
C ASN A 18 2.82 2.52 -4.92
N VAL A 19 1.94 1.52 -4.78
CA VAL A 19 0.74 1.63 -3.93
C VAL A 19 1.12 1.82 -2.46
N THR A 20 2.12 1.07 -1.97
CA THR A 20 2.63 1.19 -0.60
C THR A 20 3.24 2.58 -0.36
N ASP A 21 4.03 3.07 -1.30
CA ASP A 21 4.67 4.40 -1.23
C ASP A 21 3.63 5.52 -1.19
N LEU A 22 2.61 5.46 -2.06
CA LEU A 22 1.49 6.41 -2.07
C LEU A 22 0.72 6.39 -0.74
N ASN A 23 0.53 5.22 -0.14
CA ASN A 23 -0.14 5.07 1.14
C ASN A 23 0.70 5.66 2.29
N GLY A 24 2.02 5.51 2.22
CA GLY A 24 2.99 6.17 3.10
C GLY A 24 2.90 7.69 3.01
N GLN A 25 2.96 8.24 1.79
CA GLN A 25 2.85 9.68 1.54
C GLN A 25 1.52 10.27 2.02
N LEU A 26 0.41 9.53 1.86
CA LEU A 26 -0.89 9.93 2.38
C LEU A 26 -0.86 10.01 3.92
N SER A 27 -0.29 9.00 4.58
CA SER A 27 -0.14 8.98 6.04
C SER A 27 0.66 10.17 6.54
N GLU A 28 1.80 10.47 5.90
CA GLU A 28 2.64 11.62 6.24
C GLU A 28 1.90 12.94 6.08
N ARG A 29 1.19 13.14 4.97
CA ARG A 29 0.39 14.36 4.74
C ARG A 29 -0.70 14.55 5.77
N LEU A 30 -1.35 13.47 6.20
CA LEU A 30 -2.38 13.54 7.25
C LEU A 30 -1.77 13.92 8.60
N GLU A 31 -0.60 13.39 8.94
CA GLU A 31 0.13 13.82 10.14
C GLU A 31 0.53 15.29 10.06
N ASP A 32 1.01 15.76 8.91
CA ASP A 32 1.38 17.16 8.71
C ASP A 32 0.18 18.09 8.89
N ILE A 33 -0.99 17.72 8.36
CA ILE A 33 -2.24 18.47 8.58
C ILE A 33 -2.56 18.51 10.07
N ARG A 34 -2.48 17.37 10.76
CA ARG A 34 -2.72 17.30 12.21
C ARG A 34 -1.78 18.21 13.00
N ARG A 35 -0.49 18.21 12.66
CA ARG A 35 0.53 19.07 13.30
C ARG A 35 0.23 20.54 13.07
N LYS A 36 -0.15 20.93 11.84
CA LYS A 36 -0.55 22.31 11.51
C LYS A 36 -1.80 22.75 12.27
N LEU A 37 -2.82 21.90 12.36
CA LEU A 37 -4.04 22.18 13.13
C LEU A 37 -3.73 22.36 14.62
N ASN A 38 -2.92 21.48 15.21
CA ASN A 38 -2.49 21.61 16.60
C ASN A 38 -1.66 22.89 16.83
N SER A 39 -0.78 23.25 15.89
CA SER A 39 -0.02 24.50 15.98
C SER A 39 -0.93 25.73 15.89
N LEU A 40 -2.00 25.67 15.09
CA LEU A 40 -2.95 26.75 14.94
C LEU A 40 -3.76 26.96 16.23
N LYS A 41 -4.11 25.88 16.95
CA LYS A 41 -4.77 25.96 18.26
C LYS A 41 -4.05 26.88 19.24
N ASN A 42 -2.72 26.80 19.27
CA ASN A 42 -1.90 27.60 20.20
C ASN A 42 -2.03 29.11 19.97
N THR A 43 -2.47 29.53 18.77
CA THR A 43 -2.64 30.94 18.41
C THR A 43 -4.12 31.32 18.25
N TRP A 44 -5.00 30.34 18.02
CA TRP A 44 -6.42 30.51 17.79
C TRP A 44 -7.23 29.66 18.78
N GLU A 45 -7.37 30.18 20.01
CA GLU A 45 -8.24 29.61 21.04
C GLU A 45 -9.67 30.15 20.84
N SER A 46 -10.53 29.36 20.21
CA SER A 46 -11.97 29.61 20.10
C SER A 46 -12.75 28.30 20.05
N GLU A 47 -14.03 28.30 20.42
CA GLU A 47 -14.89 27.11 20.33
C GLU A 47 -14.89 26.50 18.92
N GLY A 48 -14.85 27.33 17.87
CA GLY A 48 -14.77 26.85 16.49
C GLY A 48 -13.45 26.13 16.17
N ALA A 49 -12.34 26.52 16.78
CA ALA A 49 -11.06 25.83 16.59
C ALA A 49 -11.08 24.43 17.23
N ASP A 50 -11.67 24.31 18.42
CA ASP A 50 -11.86 23.03 19.10
C ASP A 50 -12.77 22.08 18.31
N GLU A 51 -13.86 22.60 17.74
CA GLU A 51 -14.76 21.82 16.89
C GLU A 51 -14.05 21.28 15.63
N VAL A 52 -13.26 22.12 14.94
CA VAL A 52 -12.49 21.69 13.75
C VAL A 52 -11.50 20.58 14.10
N MET A 53 -10.78 20.69 15.22
CA MET A 53 -9.86 19.63 15.65
C MET A 53 -10.58 18.35 16.02
N GLN A 54 -11.73 18.45 16.68
CA GLN A 54 -12.54 17.28 17.02
C GLN A 54 -13.03 16.56 15.76
N GLN A 55 -13.55 17.31 14.78
CA GLN A 55 -13.97 16.76 13.50
C GLN A 55 -12.80 16.11 12.76
N PHE A 56 -11.62 16.74 12.73
CA PHE A 56 -10.45 16.14 12.10
C PHE A 56 -10.03 14.84 12.80
N ASN A 57 -9.97 14.83 14.13
CA ASN A 57 -9.62 13.63 14.90
C ASN A 57 -10.64 12.49 14.70
N ASN A 58 -11.92 12.82 14.50
CA ASN A 58 -12.96 11.84 14.17
C ASN A 58 -12.76 11.18 12.79
N LEU A 59 -11.95 11.76 11.90
CA LEU A 59 -11.61 11.16 10.61
C LEU A 59 -10.43 10.19 10.69
N ASN A 60 -9.59 10.26 11.73
CA ASN A 60 -8.43 9.37 11.90
C ASN A 60 -8.76 7.88 11.74
N PRO A 61 -9.84 7.33 12.35
CA PRO A 61 -10.17 5.91 12.20
C PRO A 61 -10.49 5.52 10.76
N LYS A 62 -11.09 6.44 9.97
CA LYS A 62 -11.36 6.20 8.55
C LYS A 62 -10.06 6.20 7.76
N PHE A 63 -9.15 7.13 8.03
CA PHE A 63 -7.83 7.12 7.39
C PHE A 63 -7.06 5.84 7.67
N ASP A 64 -7.05 5.35 8.91
CA ASP A 64 -6.44 4.07 9.28
C ASP A 64 -7.09 2.89 8.56
N GLN A 65 -8.42 2.90 8.42
CA GLN A 65 -9.14 1.88 7.68
C GLN A 65 -8.75 1.88 6.20
N TYR A 66 -8.75 3.04 5.54
CA TYR A 66 -8.35 3.15 4.14
C TYR A 66 -6.89 2.72 3.94
N LYS A 67 -6.00 3.13 4.85
CA LYS A 67 -4.60 2.71 4.85
C LYS A 67 -4.47 1.19 4.84
N ARG A 68 -5.14 0.49 5.78
CA ARG A 68 -5.12 -0.97 5.86
C ARG A 68 -5.66 -1.65 4.61
N ILE A 69 -6.71 -1.10 4.01
CA ILE A 69 -7.30 -1.64 2.77
C ILE A 69 -6.28 -1.53 1.63
N VAL A 70 -5.65 -0.37 1.46
CA VAL A 70 -4.65 -0.13 0.43
C VAL A 70 -3.43 -1.02 0.61
N ASP A 71 -2.93 -1.16 1.85
CA ASP A 71 -1.83 -2.08 2.18
C ASP A 71 -2.20 -3.53 1.83
N SER A 72 -3.42 -3.97 2.16
CA SER A 72 -3.88 -5.32 1.81
C SER A 72 -3.90 -5.59 0.31
N TYR A 73 -4.19 -4.58 -0.52
CA TYR A 73 -4.12 -4.72 -1.98
C TYR A 73 -2.67 -4.76 -2.47
N ALA A 74 -1.78 -3.95 -1.90
CA ALA A 74 -0.36 -4.01 -2.22
C ALA A 74 0.24 -5.39 -1.87
N ASP A 75 -0.11 -5.94 -0.70
CA ASP A 75 0.28 -7.27 -0.26
C ASP A 75 -0.23 -8.37 -1.19
N PHE A 76 -1.48 -8.25 -1.65
CA PHE A 76 -2.05 -9.18 -2.61
C PHE A 76 -1.27 -9.21 -3.92
N LEU A 77 -0.89 -8.04 -4.45
CA LEU A 77 -0.08 -7.93 -5.67
C LEU A 77 1.32 -8.54 -5.48
N MET A 78 1.96 -8.29 -4.34
CA MET A 78 3.27 -8.87 -4.02
C MET A 78 3.21 -10.40 -3.92
N LYS A 79 2.26 -10.94 -3.15
CA LYS A 79 2.07 -12.39 -2.98
C LYS A 79 1.75 -13.08 -4.30
N THR A 80 0.97 -12.42 -5.16
CA THR A 80 0.66 -12.94 -6.49
C THR A 80 1.94 -13.05 -7.33
N ALA A 81 2.78 -12.01 -7.35
CA ALA A 81 4.05 -12.03 -8.05
C ALA A 81 4.98 -13.15 -7.54
N GLU A 82 5.11 -13.30 -6.22
CA GLU A 82 5.91 -14.35 -5.59
C GLU A 82 5.43 -15.76 -5.98
N GLN A 83 4.10 -15.98 -5.96
CA GLN A 83 3.52 -17.27 -6.31
C GLN A 83 3.80 -17.67 -7.77
N TYR A 84 3.76 -16.69 -8.69
CA TYR A 84 4.11 -16.91 -10.09
C TYR A 84 5.58 -17.31 -10.25
N GLU A 85 6.50 -16.63 -9.57
CA GLU A 85 7.93 -16.98 -9.64
C GLU A 85 8.25 -18.36 -9.08
N VAL A 86 7.66 -18.71 -7.94
CA VAL A 86 7.83 -20.04 -7.34
C VAL A 86 7.35 -21.12 -8.30
N THR A 87 6.21 -20.89 -8.95
CA THR A 87 5.64 -21.82 -9.93
C THR A 87 6.55 -21.95 -11.15
N GLU A 88 7.03 -20.85 -11.71
CA GLU A 88 7.92 -20.86 -12.86
C GLU A 88 9.27 -21.54 -12.55
N SER A 89 9.85 -21.24 -11.38
CA SER A 89 11.08 -21.88 -10.90
C SER A 89 10.92 -23.40 -10.75
N THR A 90 9.78 -23.85 -10.23
CA THR A 90 9.45 -25.27 -10.11
C THR A 90 9.33 -25.94 -11.48
N VAL A 91 8.66 -25.29 -12.44
CA VAL A 91 8.53 -25.79 -13.81
C VAL A 91 9.90 -25.85 -14.49
N LYS A 92 10.75 -24.83 -14.37
CA LYS A 92 12.13 -24.82 -14.91
C LYS A 92 12.97 -25.95 -14.33
N LYS A 93 12.90 -26.16 -13.01
CA LYS A 93 13.60 -27.25 -12.33
C LYS A 93 13.16 -28.62 -12.87
N ASN A 94 11.85 -28.84 -12.98
CA ASN A 94 11.31 -30.11 -13.50
C ASN A 94 11.64 -30.30 -14.99
N ALA A 95 11.57 -29.25 -15.81
CA ALA A 95 11.93 -29.28 -17.23
C ALA A 95 13.41 -29.64 -17.43
N GLY A 96 14.32 -29.00 -16.69
CA GLY A 96 15.75 -29.34 -16.72
C GLY A 96 16.06 -30.76 -16.23
N THR A 97 15.12 -31.39 -15.51
CA THR A 97 15.24 -32.80 -15.09
C THR A 97 14.79 -33.77 -16.21
N LEU A 98 13.93 -33.31 -17.13
CA LEU A 98 13.41 -34.11 -18.25
C LEU A 98 14.34 -34.11 -19.47
N GLU A 99 15.24 -33.13 -19.61
CA GLU A 99 16.19 -33.06 -20.73
C GLU A 99 17.38 -34.05 -20.63
N PHE A 100 17.48 -34.83 -19.54
CA PHE A 100 18.57 -35.79 -19.31
C PHE A 100 18.12 -37.26 -19.22
N LYS A 101 17.11 -37.68 -19.99
CA LYS A 101 16.78 -39.09 -20.21
C LYS A 101 16.57 -39.38 -21.69
#